data_AF-A0A1H6ID84-F1
#
_entry.id   AF-A0A1H6ID84-F1
#
_cell.length_a   1.000
_cell.length_b   1.000
_cell.length_c   1.000
_cell.angle_alpha   90.00
_cell.angle_beta   90.00
_cell.angle_gamma   90.00
#
_symmetry.space_group_name_H-M   'P 1'
#
loop_
_entity.id
_entity.type
_entity.pdbx_description
1 polymer ?
#
loop_
_entity_poly.entity_id
_entity_poly.type
_entity_poly.pdbx_seq_one_letter_code
_entity_poly.pdbx_strand_id
1 'polypeptide(L)'
;MRMAGRGRDDSPAPEPEPRLKARLWVQAAIRQCGAVGIVAMVVRHGDDDAGAVLVKLNRGADGCEVFTQVRDGSGRAGWLRATGAAPVTEAAAEAYIARQREVDSDLWVIEVEDRQGRVPFLDRILAG
;
A
#
# COMPACT_ATOMS: atom_id res chain seq x y z
N MET A 1 -37.67 -40.11 3.46
CA MET A 1 -37.08 -38.84 2.96
C MET A 1 -36.77 -37.96 4.18
N ARG A 2 -35.52 -37.95 4.67
CA ARG A 2 -35.09 -37.08 5.78
C ARG A 2 -34.13 -36.04 5.20
N MET A 3 -34.53 -34.78 5.28
CA MET A 3 -33.72 -33.62 4.88
C MET A 3 -32.52 -33.50 5.81
N ALA A 4 -31.32 -33.51 5.24
CA ALA A 4 -30.09 -33.21 5.96
C ALA A 4 -30.09 -31.74 6.38
N GLY A 5 -30.00 -31.48 7.68
CA GLY A 5 -29.76 -30.15 8.22
C GLY A 5 -28.38 -29.67 7.80
N ARG A 6 -28.34 -28.62 6.97
CA ARG A 6 -27.12 -27.88 6.66
C ARG A 6 -26.74 -27.10 7.92
N GLY A 7 -25.75 -27.59 8.67
CA GLY A 7 -25.17 -26.86 9.80
C GLY A 7 -24.72 -25.49 9.32
N ARG A 8 -25.14 -24.43 10.02
CA ARG A 8 -24.61 -23.09 9.85
C ARG A 8 -23.18 -23.14 10.38
N ASP A 9 -22.22 -22.78 9.53
CA ASP A 9 -20.84 -22.62 9.96
C ASP A 9 -20.77 -21.34 10.81
N ASP A 10 -20.89 -21.52 12.13
CA ASP A 10 -20.78 -20.45 13.12
C ASP A 10 -19.32 -20.20 13.53
N SER A 11 -18.35 -20.58 12.68
CA SER A 11 -16.94 -20.29 12.92
C SER A 11 -16.73 -18.77 13.03
N PRO A 12 -16.03 -18.27 14.07
CA PRO A 12 -15.78 -16.85 14.21
C PRO A 12 -15.02 -16.36 12.98
N ALA A 13 -15.44 -15.21 12.44
CA ALA A 13 -14.70 -14.53 11.38
C ALA A 13 -13.23 -14.35 11.84
N PRO A 14 -12.25 -14.50 10.93
CA PRO A 14 -10.84 -14.38 11.31
C PRO A 14 -10.60 -13.04 12.01
N GLU A 15 -9.95 -13.07 13.17
CA GLU A 15 -9.63 -11.85 13.90
C GLU A 15 -8.72 -10.96 13.04
N PRO A 16 -8.97 -9.64 13.01
CA PRO A 16 -8.19 -8.74 12.18
C PRO A 16 -6.74 -8.72 12.64
N GLU A 17 -5.80 -8.91 11.72
CA GLU A 17 -4.37 -8.85 12.01
C GLU A 17 -4.01 -7.53 12.72
N PRO A 18 -3.25 -7.58 13.84
CA PRO A 18 -2.85 -6.40 14.58
C PRO A 18 -2.08 -5.44 13.65
N ARG A 19 -2.54 -4.18 13.60
CA ARG A 19 -1.97 -3.14 12.74
C ARG A 19 -1.03 -2.25 13.55
N LEU A 20 0.19 -2.05 13.05
CA LEU A 20 1.11 -1.05 13.58
C LEU A 20 0.55 0.36 13.38
N LYS A 21 0.93 1.30 14.26
CA LYS A 21 0.68 2.73 14.03
C LYS A 21 1.30 3.17 12.70
N ALA A 22 0.59 3.98 11.93
CA ALA A 22 1.00 4.41 10.60
C ALA A 22 2.42 4.99 10.59
N ARG A 23 2.74 5.89 11.52
CA ARG A 23 4.07 6.49 11.65
C ARG A 23 5.18 5.46 11.87
N LEU A 24 4.94 4.45 12.73
CA LEU A 24 5.92 3.40 13.00
C LEU A 24 6.16 2.54 11.76
N TRP A 25 5.09 2.22 11.03
CA TRP A 25 5.18 1.48 9.78
C TRP A 25 5.97 2.26 8.71
N VAL A 26 5.68 3.55 8.53
CA VAL A 26 6.39 4.44 7.58
C VAL A 26 7.88 4.54 7.90
N GLN A 27 8.23 4.69 9.18
CA GLN A 27 9.64 4.72 9.61
C GLN A 27 10.36 3.40 9.33
N ALA A 28 9.70 2.27 9.56
CA ALA A 28 10.24 0.95 9.24
C ALA A 28 10.47 0.79 7.73
N ALA A 29 9.51 1.20 6.90
CA ALA A 29 9.61 1.16 5.45
C ALA A 29 10.82 1.96 4.91
N ILE A 30 11.01 3.19 5.39
CA ILE A 30 12.17 4.03 5.02
C ILE A 30 13.48 3.37 5.47
N ARG A 31 13.51 2.79 6.68
CA ARG A 31 14.70 2.08 7.18
C ARG A 31 15.02 0.84 6.34
N GLN A 32 14.02 0.09 5.90
CA GLN A 32 14.21 -1.06 5.00
C GLN A 32 14.84 -0.64 3.67
N CYS A 33 14.39 0.48 3.08
CA CYS A 33 15.02 1.04 1.88
C CYS A 33 16.48 1.46 2.14
N GLY A 34 16.72 2.21 3.22
CA GLY A 34 18.07 2.67 3.56
C GLY A 34 19.07 1.53 3.78
N ALA A 35 18.63 0.41 4.36
CA ALA A 35 19.46 -0.78 4.58
C ALA A 35 19.99 -1.42 3.29
N VAL A 36 19.35 -1.16 2.14
CA VAL A 36 19.75 -1.69 0.82
C VAL A 36 20.14 -0.57 -0.16
N GLY A 37 20.38 0.64 0.34
CA GLY A 37 20.84 1.78 -0.47
C GLY A 37 19.78 2.37 -1.40
N ILE A 38 18.49 2.18 -1.10
CA ILE A 38 17.37 2.79 -1.83
C ILE A 38 16.95 4.10 -1.12
N VAL A 39 16.76 5.16 -1.89
CA VAL A 39 16.24 6.44 -1.36
C VAL A 39 14.74 6.33 -1.17
N ALA A 40 14.26 6.62 0.03
CA ALA A 40 12.85 6.72 0.34
C ALA A 40 12.57 7.92 1.26
N MET A 41 11.50 8.67 0.98
CA MET A 41 11.19 9.91 1.68
C MET A 41 9.68 10.07 1.88
N VAL A 42 9.30 10.67 3.01
CA VAL A 42 7.93 11.13 3.23
C VAL A 42 7.73 12.41 2.41
N VAL A 43 6.86 12.35 1.41
CA VAL A 43 6.50 13.54 0.62
C VAL A 43 5.19 14.16 1.09
N ARG A 44 4.34 13.40 1.78
CA ARG A 44 3.16 13.91 2.50
C ARG A 44 3.00 13.15 3.81
N HIS A 45 2.85 13.88 4.90
CA HIS A 45 2.58 13.34 6.23
C HIS A 45 1.07 13.18 6.43
N GLY A 46 0.66 12.06 7.00
CA GLY A 46 -0.74 11.73 7.32
C GLY A 46 -1.00 11.67 8.83
N ASP A 47 -2.07 11.00 9.24
CA ASP A 47 -2.32 10.73 10.67
C ASP A 47 -1.32 9.72 11.24
N ASP A 48 -0.75 10.00 12.41
CA ASP A 48 0.35 9.23 13.01
C ASP A 48 -0.07 7.81 13.43
N ASP A 49 -1.35 7.61 13.75
CA ASP A 49 -1.85 6.38 14.35
C ASP A 49 -2.54 5.49 13.31
N ALA A 50 -3.41 6.04 12.47
CA ALA A 50 -4.32 5.30 11.62
C ALA A 50 -4.27 5.67 10.12
N GLY A 51 -3.49 6.68 9.74
CA GLY A 51 -3.41 7.17 8.35
C GLY A 51 -3.07 6.06 7.35
N ALA A 52 -3.80 6.03 6.23
CA ALA A 52 -3.49 5.13 5.11
C ALA A 52 -2.16 5.54 4.44
N VAL A 53 -1.56 4.65 3.66
CA VAL A 53 -0.28 4.90 2.99
C VAL A 53 -0.38 4.64 1.49
N LEU A 54 0.01 5.65 0.70
CA LEU A 54 0.39 5.47 -0.69
C LEU A 54 1.91 5.40 -0.82
N VAL A 55 2.36 4.60 -1.77
CA VAL A 55 3.78 4.45 -2.12
C VAL A 55 3.96 4.80 -3.59
N LYS A 56 4.69 5.87 -3.89
CA LYS A 56 5.11 6.21 -5.26
C LYS A 56 6.49 5.60 -5.50
N LEU A 57 6.58 4.62 -6.39
CA LEU A 57 7.85 4.16 -6.93
C LEU A 57 8.21 5.01 -8.15
N ASN A 58 9.32 5.73 -8.07
CA ASN A 58 9.88 6.54 -9.16
C ASN A 58 11.08 5.81 -9.75
N ARG A 59 10.98 5.44 -11.04
CA ARG A 59 12.03 4.72 -11.78
C ARG A 59 12.81 5.64 -12.74
N GLY A 60 12.66 6.95 -12.58
CA GLY A 60 13.24 7.96 -13.46
C GLY A 60 12.59 7.92 -14.84
N ALA A 61 13.41 7.74 -15.89
CA ALA A 61 12.93 7.73 -17.28
C ALA A 61 11.92 6.60 -17.58
N ASP A 62 11.95 5.52 -16.80
CA ASP A 62 11.01 4.38 -16.94
C ASP A 62 9.61 4.70 -16.36
N GLY A 63 9.41 5.89 -15.77
CA GLY A 63 8.14 6.34 -15.22
C GLY A 63 7.94 6.00 -13.74
N CYS A 64 6.70 6.15 -13.29
CA CYS A 64 6.27 6.03 -11.91
C CYS A 64 5.13 5.01 -11.76
N GLU A 65 5.06 4.39 -10.60
CA GLU A 65 3.97 3.47 -10.23
C GLU A 65 3.49 3.85 -8.84
N VAL A 66 2.17 3.98 -8.64
CA VAL A 66 1.60 4.27 -7.31
C VAL A 66 0.94 3.02 -6.77
N PHE A 67 1.29 2.65 -5.54
CA PHE A 67 0.68 1.54 -4.83
C PHE A 67 -0.20 2.03 -3.69
N THR A 68 -1.33 1.36 -3.51
CA THR A 68 -2.24 1.55 -2.38
C THR A 68 -2.40 0.25 -1.61
N GLN A 69 -2.49 0.34 -0.28
CA GLN A 69 -2.73 -0.83 0.56
C GLN A 69 -4.22 -1.20 0.53
N VAL A 70 -4.49 -2.48 0.31
CA VAL A 70 -5.83 -3.07 0.36
C VAL A 70 -5.84 -4.30 1.24
N ARG A 71 -7.03 -4.77 1.62
CA ARG A 71 -7.23 -6.07 2.27
C ARG A 71 -8.00 -6.99 1.34
N ASP A 72 -7.62 -8.26 1.31
CA ASP A 72 -8.36 -9.28 0.57
C ASP A 72 -9.61 -9.74 1.35
N GLY A 73 -10.42 -10.63 0.76
CA GLY A 73 -11.61 -11.17 1.42
C GLY A 73 -11.34 -11.98 2.70
N SER A 74 -10.08 -12.32 2.98
CA SER A 74 -9.65 -12.95 4.24
C SER A 74 -9.09 -11.93 5.26
N GLY A 75 -9.13 -10.64 4.94
CA GLY A 75 -8.63 -9.57 5.80
C GLY A 75 -7.12 -9.35 5.73
N ARG A 76 -6.37 -10.13 4.94
CA ARG A 76 -4.91 -9.97 4.84
C ARG A 76 -4.55 -8.75 4.02
N ALA A 77 -3.56 -7.98 4.48
CA ALA A 77 -3.07 -6.81 3.75
C ALA A 77 -2.33 -7.20 2.46
N GLY A 78 -2.47 -6.38 1.43
CA GLY A 78 -1.75 -6.47 0.17
C GLY A 78 -1.68 -5.10 -0.51
N TRP A 79 -1.02 -5.04 -1.64
CA TRP A 79 -0.80 -3.80 -2.38
C TRP A 79 -1.35 -3.93 -3.79
N LEU A 80 -2.10 -2.92 -4.23
CA LEU A 80 -2.54 -2.80 -5.62
C LEU A 80 -1.78 -1.68 -6.31
N ARG A 81 -1.45 -1.92 -7.58
CA ARG A 81 -0.88 -0.89 -8.46
C ARG A 81 -2.02 0.01 -8.95
N ALA A 82 -2.20 1.14 -8.26
CA ALA A 82 -3.37 1.99 -8.38
C ALA A 82 -3.42 2.82 -9.68
N THR A 83 -2.28 3.02 -10.33
CA THR A 83 -2.15 3.70 -11.63
C THR A 83 -2.28 2.77 -12.83
N GLY A 84 -2.63 1.49 -12.62
CA GLY A 84 -2.74 0.47 -13.66
C GLY A 84 -1.46 -0.35 -13.83
N ALA A 85 -1.47 -1.29 -14.78
CA ALA A 85 -0.43 -2.32 -14.93
C ALA A 85 0.93 -1.80 -15.42
N ALA A 86 0.95 -0.67 -16.13
CA ALA A 86 2.17 -0.06 -16.67
C ALA A 86 2.56 1.20 -15.88
N PRO A 87 3.86 1.55 -15.84
CA PRO A 87 4.29 2.83 -15.31
C PRO A 87 3.63 4.01 -16.03
N VAL A 88 3.34 5.05 -15.27
CA VAL A 88 2.78 6.31 -15.75
C VAL A 88 3.83 7.43 -15.68
N THR A 89 3.54 8.59 -16.25
CA THR A 89 4.40 9.75 -16.07
C THR A 89 4.38 10.23 -14.62
N GLU A 90 5.43 10.92 -14.18
CA GLU A 90 5.47 11.53 -12.85
C GLU A 90 4.28 12.47 -12.62
N ALA A 91 3.95 13.30 -13.62
CA ALA A 91 2.79 14.20 -13.56
C ALA A 91 1.46 13.44 -13.36
N ALA A 92 1.29 12.28 -14.01
CA ALA A 92 0.10 11.45 -13.83
C ALA A 92 0.06 10.78 -12.44
N ALA A 93 1.21 10.34 -11.92
CA ALA A 93 1.32 9.81 -10.56
C ALA A 93 1.00 10.89 -9.51
N GLU A 94 1.54 12.10 -9.65
CA GLU A 94 1.24 13.24 -8.78
C GLU A 94 -0.23 13.65 -8.85
N ALA A 95 -0.82 13.68 -10.05
CA ALA A 95 -2.25 13.96 -10.22
C ALA A 95 -3.13 12.91 -9.53
N TYR A 96 -2.76 11.63 -9.61
CA TYR A 96 -3.45 10.56 -8.89
C TYR A 96 -3.36 10.76 -7.36
N ILE A 97 -2.14 11.00 -6.84
CA ILE A 97 -1.90 11.23 -5.41
C ILE A 97 -2.68 12.44 -4.90
N ALA A 98 -2.68 13.54 -5.65
CA ALA A 98 -3.44 14.75 -5.30
C ALA A 98 -4.94 14.44 -5.14
N ARG A 99 -5.53 13.70 -6.09
CA ARG A 99 -6.94 13.28 -6.02
C ARG A 99 -7.24 12.36 -4.84
N GLN A 100 -6.33 11.45 -4.48
CA GLN A 100 -6.53 10.62 -3.29
C GLN A 100 -6.51 11.47 -2.00
N ARG A 101 -5.67 12.51 -1.95
CA ARG A 101 -5.58 13.41 -0.79
C ARG A 101 -6.76 14.36 -0.65
N GLU A 102 -7.47 14.65 -1.74
CA GLU A 102 -8.76 15.36 -1.66
C GLU A 102 -9.83 14.49 -0.99
N VAL A 103 -9.74 13.17 -1.13
CA VAL A 103 -10.66 12.21 -0.49
C VAL A 103 -10.25 11.93 0.96
N ASP A 104 -8.96 11.75 1.22
CA ASP A 104 -8.41 11.47 2.54
C ASP A 104 -7.21 12.39 2.83
N SER A 105 -7.43 13.43 3.64
CA SER A 105 -6.40 14.40 4.02
C SER A 105 -5.30 13.80 4.90
N ASP A 106 -5.60 12.68 5.58
CA ASP A 106 -4.75 12.04 6.58
C ASP A 106 -3.88 10.94 5.96
N LEU A 107 -3.83 10.90 4.63
CA LEU A 107 -3.05 9.97 3.84
C LEU A 107 -1.55 10.29 3.86
N TRP A 108 -0.75 9.29 4.22
CA TRP A 108 0.69 9.30 4.04
C TRP A 108 1.06 9.04 2.58
N VAL A 109 2.13 9.69 2.11
CA VAL A 109 2.74 9.39 0.83
C VAL A 109 4.24 9.22 1.03
N ILE A 110 4.74 8.03 0.72
CA ILE A 110 6.16 7.72 0.64
C ILE A 110 6.55 7.70 -0.84
N GLU A 111 7.61 8.42 -1.19
CA GLU A 111 8.28 8.26 -2.47
C GLU A 111 9.50 7.36 -2.30
N VAL A 112 9.68 6.42 -3.22
CA VAL A 112 10.81 5.49 -3.31
C VAL A 112 11.45 5.66 -4.68
N GLU A 113 12.73 5.99 -4.72
CA GLU A 113 13.48 6.15 -5.97
C GLU A 113 14.37 4.93 -6.21
N ASP A 114 14.02 4.12 -7.20
CA ASP A 114 14.81 2.96 -7.60
C ASP A 114 14.58 2.58 -9.07
N ARG A 115 15.63 2.68 -9.90
CA ARG A 115 15.55 2.33 -11.33
C ARG A 115 15.19 0.86 -11.58
N GLN A 116 15.59 -0.03 -10.67
CA GLN A 116 15.32 -1.48 -10.76
C GLN A 116 13.90 -1.85 -10.29
N GLY A 117 13.11 -0.87 -9.82
CA GLY A 117 11.74 -1.07 -9.36
C GLY A 117 11.62 -1.80 -8.01
N ARG A 118 12.68 -1.78 -7.20
CA ARG A 118 12.71 -2.45 -5.89
C ARG A 118 11.95 -1.63 -4.86
N VAL A 119 11.04 -2.28 -4.13
CA VAL A 119 10.37 -1.71 -2.96
C VAL A 119 10.32 -2.78 -1.85
N PRO A 120 11.31 -2.80 -0.93
CA PRO A 120 11.60 -3.97 -0.07
C PRO A 120 10.55 -4.27 1.01
N PHE A 121 9.52 -3.44 1.15
CA PHE A 121 8.44 -3.58 2.12
C PHE A 121 7.06 -3.84 1.47
N LEU A 122 7.01 -3.98 0.15
CA LEU A 122 5.80 -4.39 -0.57
C LEU A 122 5.73 -5.92 -0.67
N ASP A 123 5.47 -6.58 0.47
CA ASP A 123 5.59 -8.04 0.61
C ASP A 123 4.60 -8.83 -0.26
N ARG A 124 3.44 -8.24 -0.59
CA ARG A 124 2.38 -8.87 -1.37
C ARG A 124 1.72 -7.89 -2.34
N ILE A 125 2.23 -7.83 -3.55
CA ILE A 125 1.57 -7.12 -4.66
C ILE A 125 0.51 -8.05 -5.26
N LEU A 126 -0.74 -7.59 -5.26
CA LEU A 126 -1.86 -8.27 -5.89
C LEU A 126 -1.86 -7.95 -7.39
N ALA A 127 -2.20 -8.95 -8.21
CA ALA A 127 -2.44 -8.71 -9.63
C ALA A 127 -3.64 -7.75 -9.76
N GLY A 128 -3.40 -6.58 -10.33
CA GLY A 128 -4.43 -5.61 -10.71
C GLY A 128 -4.97 -5.89 -12.11
#